data_AF-A0A3G2KX00-F1
#
_entry.id   AF-A0A3G2KX00-F1
#
_cell.length_a   1.000
_cell.length_b   1.000
_cell.length_c   1.000
_cell.angle_alpha   90.00
_cell.angle_beta   90.00
_cell.angle_gamma   90.00
#
_symmetry.space_group_name_H-M   'P 1'
#
loop_
_entity.id
_entity.type
_entity.pdbx_description
1 polymer ?
#
loop_
_entity_poly.entity_id
_entity_poly.type
_entity_poly.pdbx_seq_one_letter_code
_entity_poly.pdbx_strand_id
1 'polypeptide(L)'
;MSAETPLKDLPKVDPTLKGQLEGFSAVNLKKIETEEKIHLPNKEDVEAEKKAQAHLQAVEGFNAAQLKHANTQEKIVLPAKEDIETERTHQSLFQGVTGFDKTSMRHAETQEKVTLPAKEDIETEKTHQSIFQGVTGFDKSQMRHAETEEKVSLPAKEDIENEKGQQALRQGIEGFDHTALKKAQTAEKNTLPTKEMIEEEKKA
;
A
#
# COMPACT_ATOMS: atom_id res chain seq x y z
N MET A 1 40.28 -21.86 65.39
CA MET A 1 39.84 -23.27 65.40
C MET A 1 39.22 -23.58 64.05
N SER A 2 40.02 -23.67 62.99
CA SER A 2 39.56 -24.24 61.72
C SER A 2 39.82 -25.73 61.82
N ALA A 3 38.74 -26.49 61.76
CA ALA A 3 38.73 -27.94 61.91
C ALA A 3 39.71 -28.59 60.93
N GLU A 4 40.68 -29.34 61.46
CA GLU A 4 41.47 -30.30 60.68
C GLU A 4 40.51 -31.34 60.10
N THR A 5 40.32 -31.32 58.78
CA THR A 5 39.54 -32.34 58.09
C THR A 5 40.28 -33.68 58.20
N PRO A 6 39.63 -34.75 58.72
CA PRO A 6 40.27 -36.06 58.86
C PRO A 6 40.66 -36.60 57.49
N LEU A 7 41.83 -37.26 57.42
CA LEU A 7 42.50 -37.69 56.18
C LEU A 7 41.62 -38.48 55.18
N LYS A 8 40.52 -39.07 55.67
CA LYS A 8 39.57 -39.92 54.93
C LYS A 8 38.61 -39.12 54.04
N ASP A 9 38.36 -37.85 54.40
CA ASP A 9 37.36 -36.97 53.77
C ASP A 9 38.00 -35.97 52.80
N LEU A 10 39.32 -36.04 52.57
CA LEU A 10 39.98 -35.30 51.52
C LEU A 10 39.71 -35.94 50.15
N PRO A 11 39.47 -35.14 49.09
CA PRO A 11 39.27 -35.67 47.75
C PRO A 11 40.46 -36.53 47.34
N LYS A 12 40.21 -37.82 47.09
CA LYS A 12 41.25 -38.75 46.65
C LYS A 12 41.71 -38.32 45.26
N VAL A 13 43.00 -38.04 45.14
CA VAL A 13 43.61 -37.66 43.85
C VAL A 13 43.39 -38.81 42.87
N ASP A 14 42.83 -38.48 41.71
CA ASP A 14 42.56 -39.42 40.63
C ASP A 14 43.85 -40.20 40.29
N PRO A 15 43.82 -41.55 40.20
CA PRO A 15 45.02 -42.36 39.99
C PRO A 15 45.80 -41.97 38.73
N THR A 16 45.09 -41.50 37.71
CA THR A 16 45.67 -41.02 36.46
C THR A 16 46.47 -39.73 36.68
N LEU A 17 45.96 -38.81 37.50
CA LEU A 17 46.66 -37.57 37.86
C LEU A 17 47.90 -37.85 38.72
N LYS A 18 47.83 -38.84 39.63
CA LYS A 18 48.98 -39.28 40.43
C LYS A 18 50.11 -39.83 39.56
N GLY A 19 49.78 -40.66 38.56
CA GLY A 19 50.76 -41.18 37.60
C GLY A 19 51.37 -40.08 36.71
N GLN A 20 50.57 -39.10 36.28
CA GLN A 20 51.06 -37.95 35.51
C GLN A 20 52.02 -37.06 36.30
N LEU A 21 51.78 -36.88 37.61
CA LEU A 21 52.66 -36.14 38.50
C LEU A 21 53.94 -36.92 38.86
N GLU A 22 53.85 -38.24 39.06
CA GLU A 22 55.05 -39.08 39.29
C GLU A 22 55.93 -39.18 38.04
N GLY A 23 55.34 -39.13 36.85
CA GLY A 23 56.06 -39.04 35.57
C GLY A 23 56.47 -37.60 35.18
N PHE A 24 56.09 -36.59 35.97
CA PHE A 24 56.43 -35.20 35.69
C PHE A 24 57.89 -34.93 36.04
N SER A 25 58.73 -34.85 35.00
CA SER A 25 60.09 -34.34 35.13
C SER A 25 60.12 -32.85 34.80
N ALA A 26 60.60 -32.03 35.74
CA ALA A 26 60.82 -30.60 35.51
C ALA A 26 61.78 -30.31 34.35
N VAL A 27 62.54 -31.31 33.89
CA VAL A 27 63.41 -31.23 32.70
C VAL A 27 62.58 -31.11 31.41
N ASN A 28 61.32 -31.56 31.41
CA ASN A 28 60.41 -31.45 30.27
C ASN A 28 59.68 -30.10 30.21
N LEU A 29 59.84 -29.23 31.22
CA LEU A 29 59.41 -27.85 31.11
C LEU A 29 60.33 -27.13 30.12
N LYS A 30 59.75 -26.41 29.16
CA LYS A 30 60.53 -25.53 28.30
C LYS A 30 61.24 -24.51 29.20
N LYS A 31 62.57 -24.56 29.24
CA LYS A 31 63.36 -23.50 29.83
C LYS A 31 63.09 -22.23 29.03
N ILE A 32 62.44 -21.26 29.66
CA ILE A 32 62.29 -19.92 29.11
C ILE A 32 63.34 -19.07 29.83
N GLU A 33 64.28 -18.56 29.05
CA GLU A 33 65.27 -17.60 29.50
C GLU A 33 64.57 -16.23 29.58
N THR A 34 64.53 -15.64 30.77
CA THR A 34 63.97 -14.30 30.95
C THR A 34 65.02 -13.28 30.54
N GLU A 35 64.94 -12.75 29.33
CA GLU A 35 65.76 -11.62 28.90
C GLU A 35 65.22 -10.32 29.51
N GLU A 36 65.97 -9.73 30.44
CA GLU A 36 65.74 -8.35 30.87
C GLU A 36 66.18 -7.42 29.73
N LYS A 37 65.22 -6.82 29.01
CA LYS A 37 65.50 -5.89 27.92
C LYS A 37 66.02 -4.55 28.44
N ILE A 38 67.25 -4.52 28.94
CA ILE A 38 67.99 -3.26 29.18
C ILE A 38 68.68 -2.90 27.86
N HIS A 39 67.93 -2.25 26.96
CA HIS A 39 68.50 -1.78 25.69
C HIS A 39 69.00 -0.36 25.91
N LEU A 40 70.27 -0.11 25.60
CA LEU A 40 70.80 1.24 25.54
C LEU A 40 70.03 2.02 24.46
N PRO A 41 69.71 3.31 24.70
CA PRO A 41 69.08 4.15 23.68
C PRO A 41 69.85 4.03 22.37
N ASN A 42 69.14 3.71 21.30
CA ASN A 42 69.73 3.63 19.98
C ASN A 42 69.93 5.05 19.41
N LYS A 43 70.53 5.16 18.22
CA LYS A 43 70.79 6.45 17.59
C LYS A 43 69.49 7.25 17.33
N GLU A 44 68.40 6.57 16.98
CA GLU A 44 67.09 7.17 16.70
C GLU A 44 66.44 7.69 17.98
N ASP A 45 66.55 6.97 19.09
CA ASP A 45 66.06 7.39 20.42
C ASP A 45 66.74 8.69 20.86
N VAL A 46 68.07 8.77 20.70
CA VAL A 46 68.84 9.97 21.05
C VAL A 46 68.51 11.15 20.13
N GLU A 47 68.29 10.91 18.84
CA GLU A 47 67.87 11.95 17.90
C GLU A 47 66.45 12.45 18.20
N ALA A 48 65.53 11.55 18.53
CA ALA A 48 64.17 11.89 18.95
C ALA A 48 64.17 12.73 20.23
N GLU A 49 64.98 12.35 21.23
CA GLU A 49 65.09 13.09 22.48
C GLU A 49 65.71 14.48 22.27
N LYS A 50 66.76 14.60 21.45
CA LYS A 50 67.32 15.90 21.07
C LYS A 50 66.30 16.80 20.37
N LYS A 51 65.47 16.24 19.49
CA LYS A 51 64.40 16.97 18.81
C LYS A 51 63.33 17.44 19.80
N ALA A 52 62.94 16.59 20.74
CA ALA A 52 61.99 16.94 21.79
C ALA A 52 62.55 18.05 22.69
N GLN A 53 63.81 17.94 23.10
CA GLN A 53 64.47 18.95 23.93
C GLN A 53 64.62 20.29 23.20
N ALA A 54 64.99 20.27 21.92
CA ALA A 54 65.04 21.48 21.10
C ALA A 54 63.66 22.13 20.93
N HIS A 55 62.60 21.33 20.79
CA HIS A 55 61.23 21.85 20.74
C HIS A 55 60.82 22.51 22.05
N LEU A 56 61.12 21.87 23.20
CA LEU A 56 60.85 22.44 24.52
C LEU A 56 61.61 23.75 24.73
N GLN A 57 62.89 23.81 24.39
CA GLN A 57 63.67 25.05 24.47
C GLN A 57 63.13 26.15 23.55
N ALA A 58 62.67 25.81 22.35
CA ALA A 58 62.05 26.78 21.44
C ALA A 58 60.73 27.33 22.00
N VAL A 59 59.95 26.51 22.70
CA VAL A 59 58.72 26.94 23.37
C VAL A 59 59.03 27.76 24.64
N GLU A 60 60.03 27.39 25.43
CA GLU A 60 60.47 28.18 26.61
C GLU A 60 61.04 29.55 26.21
N GLY A 61 61.80 29.61 25.11
CA GLY A 61 62.31 30.85 24.55
C GLY A 61 61.29 31.64 23.71
N PHE A 62 60.05 31.18 23.63
CA PHE A 62 59.02 31.81 22.81
C PHE A 62 58.64 33.19 23.36
N ASN A 63 58.93 34.23 22.57
CA ASN A 63 58.54 35.59 22.92
C ASN A 63 57.13 35.90 22.39
N ALA A 64 56.14 35.81 23.27
CA ALA A 64 54.75 36.14 22.96
C ALA A 64 54.55 37.58 22.47
N ALA A 65 55.45 38.52 22.77
CA ALA A 65 55.38 39.90 22.28
C ALA A 65 55.66 40.02 20.77
N GLN A 66 56.21 38.99 20.14
CA GLN A 66 56.40 38.94 18.68
C GLN A 66 55.17 38.41 17.93
N LEU A 67 54.14 37.95 18.65
CA LEU A 67 52.89 37.55 18.03
C LEU A 67 52.21 38.77 17.38
N LYS A 68 51.80 38.62 16.12
CA LYS A 68 50.97 39.62 15.46
C LYS A 68 49.64 39.71 16.20
N HIS A 69 49.23 40.93 16.55
CA HIS A 69 47.92 41.16 17.14
C HIS A 69 46.83 40.71 16.16
N ALA A 70 46.01 39.75 16.55
CA ALA A 70 44.80 39.40 15.81
C ALA A 70 43.73 40.45 16.10
N ASN A 71 43.36 41.24 15.08
CA ASN A 71 42.23 42.16 15.18
C ASN A 71 40.94 41.38 14.85
N THR A 72 40.24 40.93 15.89
CA THR A 72 38.91 40.33 15.75
C THR A 72 37.88 41.44 15.66
N GLN A 73 37.32 41.68 14.47
CA GLN A 73 36.17 42.57 14.31
C GLN A 73 34.88 41.78 14.57
N GLU A 74 34.21 42.07 15.69
CA GLU A 74 32.85 41.59 15.94
C GLU A 74 31.90 42.32 14.98
N LYS A 75 31.30 41.57 14.05
CA LYS A 75 30.33 42.14 13.10
C LYS A 75 28.98 42.27 13.80
N ILE A 76 28.80 43.36 14.56
CA ILE A 76 27.47 43.76 15.04
C ILE A 76 26.70 44.32 13.85
N VAL A 77 25.96 43.46 13.16
CA VAL A 77 24.98 43.90 12.17
C VAL A 77 23.76 44.44 12.92
N LEU A 78 23.43 45.70 12.65
CA LEU A 78 22.16 46.27 13.09
C LEU A 78 21.01 45.48 12.45
N PRO A 79 19.88 45.30 13.15
CA PRO A 79 18.68 44.72 12.57
C PRO A 79 18.34 45.42 11.24
N ALA A 80 17.93 44.64 10.24
CA ALA A 80 17.50 45.19 8.98
C ALA A 80 16.23 46.04 9.19
N LYS A 81 15.95 46.96 8.26
CA LYS A 81 14.68 47.73 8.30
C LYS A 81 13.47 46.79 8.33
N GLU A 82 13.55 45.68 7.62
CA GLU A 82 12.53 44.63 7.58
C GLU A 82 12.31 43.98 8.96
N ASP A 83 13.39 43.68 9.70
CA ASP A 83 13.29 43.15 11.07
C ASP A 83 12.60 44.15 12.03
N ILE A 84 12.86 45.44 11.86
CA ILE A 84 12.23 46.49 12.68
C ILE A 84 10.74 46.66 12.33
N GLU A 85 10.39 46.58 11.04
CA GLU A 85 9.02 46.70 10.57
C GLU A 85 8.17 45.50 10.99
N THR A 86 8.71 44.29 10.90
CA THR A 86 8.05 43.06 11.38
C THR A 86 7.84 43.12 12.89
N GLU A 87 8.84 43.49 13.68
CA GLU A 87 8.72 43.63 15.14
C GLU A 87 7.67 44.70 15.51
N ARG A 88 7.66 45.86 14.83
CA ARG A 88 6.63 46.89 15.06
C ARG A 88 5.22 46.35 14.77
N THR A 89 5.07 45.57 13.71
CA THR A 89 3.79 44.98 13.31
C THR A 89 3.31 43.97 14.35
N HIS A 90 4.21 43.09 14.80
CA HIS A 90 3.93 42.12 15.86
C HIS A 90 3.54 42.81 17.17
N GLN A 91 4.26 43.85 17.57
CA GLN A 91 3.96 44.60 18.78
C GLN A 91 2.61 45.31 18.70
N SER A 92 2.27 45.89 17.54
CA SER A 92 0.97 46.54 17.31
C SER A 92 -0.18 45.53 17.38
N LEU A 93 -0.02 44.36 16.75
CA LEU A 93 -1.01 43.29 16.80
C LEU A 93 -1.21 42.80 18.23
N PHE A 94 -0.11 42.57 18.96
CA PHE A 94 -0.16 42.11 20.34
C PHE A 94 -0.88 43.12 21.24
N GLN A 95 -0.54 44.42 21.13
CA GLN A 95 -1.23 45.48 21.86
C GLN A 95 -2.73 45.53 21.53
N GLY A 96 -3.09 45.38 20.25
CA GLY A 96 -4.50 45.34 19.82
C GLY A 96 -5.28 44.18 20.45
N VAL A 97 -4.67 42.99 20.55
CA VAL A 97 -5.30 41.82 21.18
C VAL A 97 -5.33 41.95 22.71
N THR A 98 -4.24 42.39 23.35
CA THR A 98 -4.21 42.54 24.82
C THR A 98 -5.09 43.67 25.33
N GLY A 99 -5.20 44.76 24.55
CA GLY A 99 -6.06 45.90 24.84
C GLY A 99 -7.49 45.71 24.35
N PHE A 100 -7.83 44.55 23.77
CA PHE A 100 -9.15 44.30 23.24
C PHE A 100 -10.20 44.23 24.37
N ASP A 101 -11.14 45.17 24.34
CA ASP A 101 -12.25 45.20 25.27
C ASP A 101 -13.27 44.12 24.92
N LYS A 102 -13.26 43.03 25.69
CA LYS A 102 -14.22 41.92 25.55
C LYS A 102 -15.67 42.36 25.76
N THR A 103 -15.92 43.47 26.45
CA THR A 103 -17.28 43.99 26.64
C THR A 103 -17.84 44.65 25.38
N SER A 104 -16.99 44.99 24.41
CA SER A 104 -17.40 45.46 23.08
C SER A 104 -17.91 44.34 22.16
N MET A 105 -17.73 43.08 22.55
CA MET A 105 -18.25 41.94 21.78
C MET A 105 -19.78 41.87 21.93
N ARG A 106 -20.48 41.71 20.81
CA ARG A 106 -21.93 41.44 20.84
C ARG A 106 -22.17 40.08 21.49
N HIS A 107 -23.10 40.01 22.43
CA HIS A 107 -23.59 38.74 22.96
C HIS A 107 -24.24 37.93 21.83
N ALA A 108 -23.73 36.72 21.60
CA ALA A 108 -24.37 35.73 20.76
C ALA A 108 -25.23 34.84 21.65
N GLU A 109 -26.54 35.09 21.67
CA GLU A 109 -27.51 34.23 22.35
C GLU A 109 -27.81 33.02 21.46
N THR A 110 -27.26 31.86 21.79
CA THR A 110 -27.56 30.61 21.10
C THR A 110 -28.85 30.03 21.65
N GLN A 111 -29.96 30.15 20.91
CA GLN A 111 -31.19 29.43 21.24
C GLN A 111 -31.16 28.02 20.66
N GLU A 112 -31.16 27.02 21.55
CA GLU A 112 -31.35 25.62 21.18
C GLU A 112 -32.81 25.41 20.77
N LYS A 113 -33.04 25.16 19.47
CA LYS A 113 -34.39 24.94 18.95
C LYS A 113 -34.85 23.50 19.20
N VAL A 114 -35.22 23.19 20.44
CA VAL A 114 -35.94 21.94 20.77
C VAL A 114 -37.42 22.15 20.45
N THR A 115 -37.81 22.00 19.18
CA THR A 115 -39.23 21.94 18.83
C THR A 115 -39.76 20.53 19.10
N LEU A 116 -40.88 20.46 19.82
CA LEU A 116 -41.65 19.23 19.95
C LEU A 116 -42.11 18.77 18.54
N PRO A 117 -42.21 17.45 18.29
CA PRO A 117 -42.74 16.92 17.05
C PRO A 117 -44.10 17.55 16.72
N ALA A 118 -44.34 17.81 15.43
CA ALA A 118 -45.61 18.37 14.98
C ALA A 118 -46.74 17.33 15.17
N LYS A 119 -48.00 17.78 15.14
CA LYS A 119 -49.14 16.85 15.26
C LYS A 119 -49.15 15.86 14.10
N GLU A 120 -48.75 16.31 12.92
CA GLU A 120 -48.60 15.53 11.69
C GLU A 120 -47.55 14.41 11.88
N ASP A 121 -46.43 14.70 12.55
CA ASP A 121 -45.39 13.70 12.84
C ASP A 121 -45.92 12.61 13.78
N ILE A 122 -46.72 12.99 14.77
CA ILE A 122 -47.32 12.04 15.72
C ILE A 122 -48.39 11.17 15.04
N GLU A 123 -49.20 11.75 14.14
CA GLU A 123 -50.24 11.03 13.42
C GLU A 123 -49.66 10.04 12.39
N THR A 124 -48.60 10.44 11.67
CA THR A 124 -47.88 9.55 10.76
C THR A 124 -47.22 8.40 11.50
N GLU A 125 -46.55 8.67 12.64
CA GLU A 125 -45.95 7.63 13.48
C GLU A 125 -46.99 6.63 14.01
N LYS A 126 -48.15 7.12 14.50
CA LYS A 126 -49.26 6.25 14.92
C LYS A 126 -49.80 5.38 13.78
N THR A 127 -49.90 5.95 12.58
CA THR A 127 -50.36 5.23 11.39
C THR A 127 -49.38 4.12 11.03
N HIS A 128 -48.08 4.41 11.00
CA HIS A 128 -47.04 3.42 10.74
C HIS A 128 -47.05 2.32 11.79
N GLN A 129 -47.12 2.68 13.07
CA GLN A 129 -47.17 1.70 14.16
C GLN A 129 -48.39 0.77 14.03
N SER A 130 -49.55 1.29 13.66
CA SER A 130 -50.77 0.50 13.40
C SER A 130 -50.58 -0.48 12.24
N ILE A 131 -49.98 -0.02 11.12
CA ILE A 131 -49.67 -0.88 9.97
C ILE A 131 -48.70 -2.00 10.37
N PHE A 132 -47.63 -1.66 11.10
CA PHE A 132 -46.66 -2.65 11.56
C PHE A 132 -47.29 -3.69 12.48
N GLN A 133 -48.15 -3.27 13.42
CA GLN A 133 -48.88 -4.20 14.28
C GLN A 133 -49.82 -5.09 13.46
N GLY A 134 -50.51 -4.53 12.48
CA GLY A 134 -51.39 -5.28 11.58
C GLY A 134 -50.64 -6.34 10.76
N VAL A 135 -49.46 -6.01 10.23
CA VAL A 135 -48.63 -6.94 9.45
C VAL A 135 -47.94 -7.99 10.34
N THR A 136 -47.40 -7.59 11.49
CA THR A 136 -46.71 -8.52 12.41
C THR A 136 -47.68 -9.49 13.10
N GLY A 137 -48.89 -9.02 13.43
CA GLY A 137 -49.97 -9.83 13.98
C GLY A 137 -50.83 -10.54 12.93
N PHE A 138 -50.50 -10.42 11.64
CA PHE A 138 -51.31 -11.01 10.58
C PHE A 138 -51.22 -12.53 10.61
N ASP A 139 -52.35 -13.18 10.88
CA ASP A 139 -52.47 -14.62 10.83
C ASP A 139 -52.50 -15.12 9.38
N LYS A 140 -51.40 -15.75 8.96
CA LYS A 140 -51.25 -16.34 7.63
C LYS A 140 -52.28 -17.43 7.34
N SER A 141 -52.92 -18.02 8.36
CA SER A 141 -54.01 -18.98 8.19
C SER A 141 -55.27 -18.35 7.54
N GLN A 142 -55.40 -17.02 7.60
CA GLN A 142 -56.49 -16.28 6.95
C GLN A 142 -56.24 -16.06 5.44
N MET A 143 -55.05 -16.36 4.92
CA MET A 143 -54.78 -16.28 3.50
C MET A 143 -55.48 -17.43 2.78
N ARG A 144 -56.29 -17.11 1.76
CA ARG A 144 -56.90 -18.13 0.89
C ARG A 144 -55.80 -18.82 0.08
N HIS A 145 -55.87 -20.14 -0.01
CA HIS A 145 -55.05 -20.89 -0.95
C HIS A 145 -55.35 -20.43 -2.38
N ALA A 146 -54.31 -20.02 -3.10
CA ALA A 146 -54.38 -19.75 -4.53
C ALA A 146 -53.92 -21.02 -5.26
N GLU A 147 -54.86 -21.78 -5.78
CA GLU A 147 -54.59 -22.89 -6.67
C GLU A 147 -54.28 -22.32 -8.06
N THR A 148 -53.05 -22.55 -8.53
CA THR A 148 -52.60 -22.09 -9.85
C THR A 148 -52.68 -23.27 -10.80
N GLU A 149 -53.67 -23.25 -11.70
CA GLU A 149 -53.74 -24.22 -12.79
C GLU A 149 -52.93 -23.73 -14.00
N GLU A 150 -51.84 -24.44 -14.31
CA GLU A 150 -51.09 -24.26 -15.54
C GLU A 150 -51.90 -24.87 -16.71
N LYS A 151 -52.42 -24.02 -17.60
CA LYS A 151 -53.10 -24.50 -18.82
C LYS A 151 -52.09 -24.99 -19.84
N VAL A 152 -51.69 -26.25 -19.74
CA VAL A 152 -51.01 -26.97 -20.82
C VAL A 152 -52.09 -27.45 -21.82
N SER A 153 -52.42 -26.60 -22.79
CA SER A 153 -53.28 -27.00 -23.91
C SER A 153 -52.46 -27.85 -24.88
N LEU A 154 -52.86 -29.10 -25.11
CA LEU A 154 -52.31 -29.88 -26.22
C LEU A 154 -52.72 -29.24 -27.57
N PRO A 155 -51.87 -29.31 -28.61
CA PRO A 155 -52.22 -28.84 -29.94
C PRO A 155 -53.53 -29.45 -30.44
N ALA A 156 -54.34 -28.68 -31.17
CA ALA A 156 -55.60 -29.19 -31.71
C ALA A 156 -55.33 -30.23 -32.81
N LYS A 157 -56.31 -31.10 -33.08
CA LYS A 157 -56.20 -32.08 -34.19
C LYS A 157 -55.90 -31.40 -35.52
N GLU A 158 -56.46 -30.22 -35.75
CA GLU A 158 -56.24 -29.42 -36.95
C GLU A 158 -54.79 -28.92 -37.06
N ASP A 159 -54.16 -28.53 -35.95
CA ASP A 159 -52.74 -28.14 -35.92
C ASP A 159 -51.84 -29.32 -36.31
N ILE A 160 -52.15 -30.50 -35.79
CA ILE A 160 -51.41 -31.74 -36.09
C ILE A 160 -51.58 -32.14 -37.56
N GLU A 161 -52.79 -32.05 -38.11
CA GLU A 161 -53.06 -32.36 -39.52
C GLU A 161 -52.36 -31.37 -40.46
N ASN A 162 -52.39 -30.08 -40.12
CA ASN A 162 -51.68 -29.04 -40.87
C ASN A 162 -50.17 -29.27 -40.86
N GLU A 163 -49.58 -29.56 -39.68
CA GLU A 163 -48.16 -29.86 -39.56
C GLU A 163 -47.77 -31.10 -40.36
N LYS A 164 -48.57 -32.17 -40.27
CA LYS A 164 -48.36 -33.40 -41.06
C LYS A 164 -48.41 -33.13 -42.57
N GLY A 165 -49.34 -32.30 -43.03
CA GLY A 165 -49.43 -31.87 -44.42
C GLY A 165 -48.19 -31.08 -44.87
N GLN A 166 -47.72 -30.14 -44.05
CA GLN A 166 -46.51 -29.37 -44.33
C GLN A 166 -45.26 -30.27 -44.38
N GLN A 167 -45.15 -31.24 -43.47
CA GLN A 167 -44.03 -32.19 -43.49
C GLN A 167 -44.04 -33.06 -44.75
N ALA A 168 -45.20 -33.57 -45.16
CA ALA A 168 -45.34 -34.34 -46.39
C ALA A 168 -44.94 -33.53 -47.64
N LEU A 169 -45.34 -32.25 -47.70
CA LEU A 169 -44.93 -31.35 -48.79
C LEU A 169 -43.41 -31.15 -48.81
N ARG A 170 -42.80 -30.88 -47.65
CA ARG A 170 -41.34 -30.70 -47.54
C ARG A 170 -40.59 -31.94 -48.00
N GLN A 171 -41.01 -33.13 -47.55
CA GLN A 171 -40.41 -34.39 -47.98
C GLN A 171 -40.55 -34.63 -49.49
N GLY A 172 -41.69 -34.27 -50.07
CA GLY A 172 -41.90 -34.38 -51.52
C GLY A 172 -40.97 -33.47 -52.33
N ILE A 173 -40.68 -32.26 -51.83
CA ILE A 173 -39.73 -31.33 -52.46
C ILE A 173 -38.29 -31.84 -52.28
N GLU A 174 -37.90 -32.26 -51.07
CA GLU A 174 -36.56 -32.78 -50.78
C GLU A 174 -36.26 -34.07 -51.58
N GLY A 175 -37.27 -34.93 -51.75
CA GLY A 175 -37.19 -36.17 -52.53
C GLY A 175 -37.41 -35.99 -54.04
N PHE A 176 -37.58 -34.77 -54.55
CA PHE A 176 -37.87 -34.53 -55.95
C PHE A 176 -36.66 -34.80 -56.85
N ASP A 177 -36.78 -35.82 -57.70
CA ASP A 177 -35.77 -36.12 -58.71
C ASP A 177 -35.87 -35.14 -59.89
N HIS A 178 -34.98 -34.15 -59.90
CA HIS A 178 -34.85 -33.17 -60.97
C HIS A 178 -34.50 -33.79 -62.34
N THR A 179 -34.00 -35.04 -62.38
CA THR A 179 -33.72 -35.74 -63.64
C THR A 179 -34.98 -36.28 -64.32
N ALA A 180 -36.08 -36.46 -63.56
CA ALA A 180 -37.39 -36.80 -64.09
C ALA A 180 -38.08 -35.62 -64.82
N LEU A 181 -37.50 -34.42 -64.77
CA LEU A 181 -38.01 -33.26 -65.49
C LEU A 181 -37.82 -33.46 -67.00
N LYS A 182 -38.91 -33.44 -67.76
CA LYS A 182 -38.86 -33.54 -69.22
C LYS A 182 -38.02 -32.39 -69.79
N LYS A 183 -37.04 -32.71 -70.63
CA LYS A 183 -36.25 -31.70 -71.35
C LYS A 183 -37.18 -30.91 -72.26
N ALA A 184 -37.30 -29.61 -72.01
CA ALA A 184 -38.00 -28.67 -72.88
C ALA A 184 -36.96 -27.91 -73.70
N GLN A 185 -37.14 -27.85 -75.02
CA GLN A 185 -36.31 -27.01 -75.88
C GLN A 185 -36.86 -25.59 -75.83
N THR A 186 -36.12 -24.68 -75.19
CA THR A 186 -36.42 -23.24 -75.19
C THR A 186 -35.85 -22.60 -76.44
N ALA A 187 -36.71 -22.09 -77.33
CA ALA A 187 -36.28 -21.34 -78.51
C ALA A 187 -36.01 -19.88 -78.13
N GLU A 188 -34.75 -19.53 -77.87
CA GLU A 188 -34.31 -18.16 -77.61
C GLU A 188 -34.13 -17.42 -78.94
N LYS A 189 -35.10 -16.57 -79.31
CA LYS A 189 -35.11 -15.81 -80.58
C LYS A 189 -34.25 -14.54 -80.52
N ASN A 190 -32.99 -14.66 -80.13
CA ASN A 190 -32.07 -13.52 -80.09
C ASN A 190 -31.04 -13.59 -81.24
N THR A 191 -31.51 -13.70 -82.48
CA THR A 191 -30.63 -13.62 -83.66
C THR A 191 -30.46 -12.18 -84.07
N LEU A 192 -29.21 -11.68 -84.07
CA LEU A 192 -28.86 -10.34 -84.53
C LEU A 192 -29.24 -10.16 -86.02
N PRO A 193 -29.77 -9.00 -86.44
CA PRO A 193 -30.09 -8.73 -87.85
C PRO A 193 -28.86 -8.91 -88.74
N THR A 194 -29.00 -9.60 -89.88
CA THR A 194 -27.92 -9.74 -90.86
C THR A 194 -27.66 -8.40 -91.56
N LYS A 195 -26.43 -8.19 -92.06
CA LYS A 195 -26.04 -6.94 -92.75
C LYS A 195 -26.96 -6.57 -93.91
N GLU A 196 -27.51 -7.56 -94.60
CA GLU A 196 -28.49 -7.40 -95.68
C GLU A 196 -29.76 -6.70 -95.19
N MET A 197 -30.32 -7.15 -94.05
CA MET A 197 -31.50 -6.54 -93.43
C MET A 197 -31.23 -5.07 -93.05
N ILE A 198 -30.01 -4.76 -92.63
CA ILE A 198 -29.60 -3.40 -92.25
C ILE A 198 -29.43 -2.51 -93.49
N GLU A 199 -28.88 -3.03 -94.60
CA GLU A 199 -28.70 -2.25 -95.83
C GLU A 199 -30.01 -1.98 -96.56
N GLU A 200 -30.96 -2.92 -96.51
CA GLU A 200 -32.30 -2.73 -97.08
C GLU A 200 -33.06 -1.64 -96.31
N GLU A 201 -32.97 -1.61 -94.98
CA GLU A 201 -33.57 -0.56 -94.16
C GLU A 201 -32.92 0.82 -94.38
N LYS A 202 -31.62 0.88 -94.70
CA LYS A 202 -30.95 2.16 -95.05
C LYS A 202 -31.33 2.73 -96.42
N LYS A 203 -31.93 1.92 -97.30
CA LYS A 203 -32.37 2.36 -98.65
C LYS A 203 -33.86 2.72 -98.70
N ALA A 204 -34.63 2.41 -97.66
CA ALA A 204 -36.03 2.81 -97.48
C ALA A 204 -36.13 4.19 -96.83
#